data_AF-E2BGE1-F1
#
_entry.id   AF-E2BGE1-F1
#
_cell.length_a   1.000
_cell.length_b   1.000
_cell.length_c   1.000
_cell.angle_alpha   90.00
_cell.angle_beta   90.00
_cell.angle_gamma   90.00
#
_symmetry.space_group_name_H-M   'P 1'
#
loop_
_entity.id
_entity.type
_entity.pdbx_description
1 polymer ?
#
loop_
_entity_poly.entity_id
_entity_poly.type
_entity_poly.pdbx_seq_one_letter_code
_entity_poly.pdbx_strand_id
1 'polypeptide(L)' 'MEVMGVTIGKGAAEFVQRCDQARIELANQRSSTQSKESRTVRRNVRLEENDAYEQAEGIMYGPGIAD' A
#
# COMPACT_ATOMS: atom_id res chain seq x y z
N MET A 1 33.99 2.62 13.94
CA MET A 1 33.81 2.66 12.47
C MET A 1 34.77 3.70 11.96
N GLU A 2 35.67 3.35 11.05
CA GLU A 2 36.62 4.29 10.46
C GLU A 2 36.27 4.46 8.99
N VAL A 3 36.12 5.71 8.53
CA VAL A 3 35.82 6.04 7.14
C VAL A 3 36.77 7.16 6.74
N MET A 4 37.53 6.96 5.66
CA MET A 4 38.45 7.97 5.11
C MET A 4 39.42 8.58 6.14
N GLY A 5 39.93 7.76 7.06
CA GLY A 5 40.88 8.20 8.10
C GLY A 5 40.27 8.97 9.27
N VAL A 6 38.93 9.01 9.36
CA VAL A 6 38.21 9.65 10.47
C VAL A 6 37.56 8.57 11.34
N THR A 7 37.84 8.63 12.64
CA THR A 7 37.27 7.71 13.62
C THR A 7 35.91 8.23 14.09
N ILE A 8 34.84 7.51 13.76
CA ILE A 8 33.50 7.84 14.21
C ILE A 8 33.31 7.29 15.62
N GLY A 9 33.00 8.18 16.57
CA GLY A 9 32.68 7.82 17.94
C GLY A 9 31.44 6.93 18.05
N LYS A 10 31.41 6.05 19.06
CA LYS A 10 30.37 5.03 19.23
C LYS A 10 28.94 5.60 19.23
N GLY A 11 28.72 6.69 19.96
CA GLY A 11 27.39 7.32 20.02
C GLY A 11 26.92 7.91 18.68
N ALA A 12 27.85 8.43 17.86
CA ALA A 12 27.51 8.93 16.53
C ALA A 12 27.14 7.77 15.59
N ALA A 13 27.87 6.66 15.64
CA ALA A 13 27.55 5.47 14.84
C ALA A 13 26.18 4.88 15.21
N GLU A 14 25.89 4.74 16.51
CA GLU A 14 24.60 4.25 17.00
C GLU A 14 23.44 5.19 16.64
N PHE A 15 23.67 6.50 16.66
CA PHE A 15 22.66 7.48 16.25
C PHE A 15 22.33 7.35 14.76
N VAL A 16 23.35 7.28 13.89
CA VAL A 16 23.16 7.10 12.45
C VAL A 16 22.40 5.81 12.16
N GLN A 17 22.78 4.69 12.79
CA GLN A 17 22.08 3.42 12.62
C GLN A 17 20.60 3.51 13.02
N ARG A 18 20.29 4.16 14.15
CA ARG A 18 18.89 4.36 14.57
C ARG A 18 18.10 5.21 13.58
N CYS A 19 18.69 6.30 13.08
CA CYS A 19 18.04 7.15 12.09
C CYS A 19 17.77 6.41 10.77
N ASP A 20 18.74 5.63 10.30
CA ASP A 20 18.56 4.86 9.07
C ASP A 20 17.52 3.75 9.23
N GLN A 21 17.51 3.06 10.37
CA GLN A 21 16.48 2.07 10.69
C GLN A 21 15.07 2.70 10.70
N ALA A 22 14.91 3.86 11.33
CA ALA A 22 13.65 4.59 11.35
C ALA A 22 13.20 5.03 9.94
N ARG A 23 14.14 5.44 9.08
CA ARG A 23 13.84 5.77 7.67
C ARG A 23 13.34 4.55 6.89
N ILE A 24 13.99 3.40 7.06
CA ILE A 24 13.60 2.14 6.41
C ILE A 24 12.21 1.72 6.85
N GLU A 25 11.92 1.78 8.16
CA GLU A 25 10.61 1.44 8.71
C GLU A 25 9.49 2.33 8.15
N LEU A 26 9.74 3.64 8.08
CA LEU A 26 8.79 4.59 7.50
C LEU A 26 8.56 4.32 6.01
N ALA A 27 9.61 4.03 5.25
CA ALA A 27 9.51 3.68 3.84
C ALA A 27 8.68 2.40 3.63
N ASN A 28 8.90 1.37 4.45
CA ASN A 28 8.13 0.13 4.42
C ASN A 28 6.65 0.36 4.73
N GLN A 29 6.34 1.17 5.75
CA GLN A 29 4.95 1.54 6.07
C GLN A 29 4.29 2.29 4.90
N ARG A 30 4.98 3.26 4.30
CA ARG A 30 4.46 4.01 3.14
C ARG A 30 4.22 3.12 1.92
N SER A 31 5.13 2.19 1.64
CA SER A 31 4.96 1.22 0.56
C SER A 31 3.76 0.29 0.81
N SER A 32 3.59 -0.19 2.05
CA SER A 32 2.45 -1.03 2.43
C SER A 32 1.12 -0.28 2.35
N THR A 33 1.07 0.97 2.81
CA THR A 33 -0.13 1.82 2.77
C THR A 33 -0.50 2.18 1.33
N GLN A 34 0.46 2.60 0.50
CA GLN A 34 0.25 2.84 -0.93
C GLN A 34 -0.29 1.59 -1.64
N SER A 35 0.23 0.41 -1.31
CA SER A 35 -0.26 -0.87 -1.87
C SER A 35 -1.67 -1.22 -1.40
N LYS A 36 -2.06 -0.84 -0.18
CA LYS A 36 -3.43 -1.01 0.32
C LYS A 36 -4.37 -0.03 -0.37
N GLU A 37 -4.00 1.24 -0.44
CA GLU A 37 -4.78 2.29 -1.10
C GLU A 37 -5.02 1.98 -2.57
N SER A 38 -3.98 1.59 -3.32
CA SER A 38 -4.10 1.19 -4.73
C SER A 38 -5.08 0.01 -4.92
N ARG A 39 -5.07 -0.98 -4.03
CA ARG A 39 -6.03 -2.10 -4.05
C ARG A 39 -7.45 -1.64 -3.74
N THR A 40 -7.62 -0.76 -2.76
CA THR A 40 -8.93 -0.18 -2.42
C THR A 40 -9.50 0.63 -3.57
N VAL A 41 -8.69 1.48 -4.21
CA VAL A 41 -9.10 2.27 -5.38
C VAL A 41 -9.55 1.36 -6.51
N ARG A 42 -8.76 0.34 -6.88
CA ARG A 42 -9.15 -0.61 -7.93
C ARG A 42 -10.45 -1.35 -7.60
N ARG A 43 -10.64 -1.75 -6.34
CA ARG A 43 -11.87 -2.42 -5.90
C ARG A 43 -13.07 -1.48 -6.00
N ASN A 44 -12.92 -0.23 -5.57
CA ASN A 44 -14.01 0.76 -5.61
C ASN A 44 -14.40 1.09 -7.06
N VAL A 45 -13.44 1.29 -7.96
CA VAL A 45 -13.72 1.49 -9.39
C VAL A 45 -14.53 0.33 -9.96
N ARG A 46 -14.15 -0.92 -9.64
CA ARG A 46 -14.89 -2.10 -10.10
C ARG A 46 -16.30 -2.21 -9.51
N LEU A 47 -16.48 -1.78 -8.27
CA LEU A 47 -17.79 -1.70 -7.62
C LEU A 47 -18.68 -0.67 -8.31
N GLU A 48 -18.13 0.53 -8.57
CA GLU A 48 -18.84 1.60 -9.29
C GLU A 48 -19.22 1.16 -10.72
N GLU A 49 -18.32 0.47 -11.43
CA GLU A 49 -18.63 -0.12 -12.73
C GLU A 49 -19.77 -1.13 -12.64
N ASN A 50 -19.72 -2.07 -11.69
CA ASN A 50 -20.77 -3.06 -11.49
C ASN A 50 -22.12 -2.41 -11.12
N ASP A 51 -22.14 -1.45 -10.19
CA ASP A 51 -23.36 -0.72 -9.81
C ASP A 51 -23.95 0.03 -11.01
N ALA A 52 -23.11 0.57 -11.90
CA ALA A 52 -23.55 1.22 -13.12
C ALA A 52 -24.12 0.22 -14.13
N TYR A 53 -23.53 -0.97 -14.28
CA TYR A 53 -24.08 -2.06 -15.10
C TYR A 53 -25.43 -2.54 -14.56
N GLU A 54 -25.55 -2.78 -13.26
CA GLU A 54 -26.80 -3.21 -12.62
C GLU A 54 -27.91 -2.16 -12.80
N GLN A 55 -27.59 -0.87 -12.70
CA GLN A 55 -28.54 0.22 -12.96
C GLN A 55 -28.93 0.33 -14.44
N ALA A 56 -27.98 0.14 -15.36
CA ALA A 56 -28.23 0.27 -16.80
C ALA A 56 -29.03 -0.89 -17.38
N GLU A 57 -28.82 -2.11 -16.87
CA GLU A 57 -29.49 -3.32 -17.36
C GLU A 57 -30.83 -3.58 -16.64
N GLY A 58 -31.13 -2.88 -15.53
CA GLY A 58 -32.25 -3.20 -14.66
C GLY A 58 -32.05 -4.56 -13.97
N ILE A 59 -32.96 -4.98 -13.08
CA ILE A 59 -32.90 -6.29 -12.40
C ILE A 59 -32.69 -7.38 -13.48
N MET A 60 -31.46 -7.85 -13.66
CA MET A 60 -31.20 -9.00 -14.50
C MET A 60 -31.88 -10.15 -13.78
N TYR A 61 -33.00 -10.62 -14.33
CA TYR A 61 -33.62 -11.85 -13.87
C TYR A 61 -32.53 -12.93 -13.99
N GLY A 62 -31.95 -13.32 -12.84
CA GLY A 62 -31.00 -14.42 -12.78
C GLY A 62 -31.57 -15.62 -13.55
N PRO A 63 -30.72 -16.46 -14.17
CA PRO A 63 -31.13 -17.48 -15.12
C PRO A 63 -32.40 -18.14 -14.61
N GLY A 64 -33.50 -17.84 -15.29
CA GLY A 64 -34.83 -18.20 -14.81
C GLY A 64 -34.81 -19.66 -14.43
N ILE A 65 -35.33 -19.99 -13.25
CA ILE A 65 -35.65 -21.36 -12.92
C ILE A 65 -36.80 -21.73 -13.88
N ALA A 66 -36.43 -22.08 -15.11
CA ALA A 66 -37.32 -22.72 -16.04
C ALA A 66 -37.54 -24.13 -15.48
N ASP A 67 -38.79 -24.38 -15.12
CA ASP A 67 -39.35 -25.65 -14.64
C ASP A 67 -38.91 -26.84 -15.51
#